data_AF-A0A9J7A610-F1
#
_entry.id   AF-A0A9J7A610-F1
#
_cell.length_a   1.000
_cell.length_b   1.000
_cell.length_c   1.000
_cell.angle_alpha   90.00
_cell.angle_beta   90.00
_cell.angle_gamma   90.00
#
_symmetry.space_group_name_H-M   'P 1'
#
loop_
_entity.id
_entity.type
_entity.pdbx_description
1 polymer ?
#
loop_
_entity_poly.entity_id
_entity_poly.type
_entity_poly.pdbx_seq_one_letter_code
_entity_poly.pdbx_strand_id
1 'polypeptide(L)'
;MNPIQNLRQHITKDYLERLSNMALAAAGFSSGLIVLLVQAKGQAHYNEISVWSAILSLMLSLGGWQYFLPYILYGEKTYEHINLYLVAFLQVFIVLALFIAVCALVWKLMWCAGVALIVTGIGLVIFVVRHNWKVANYSGSQKA
;
A
#
# COMPACT_ATOMS: atom_id res chain seq x y z
N MET A 1 10.86 -23.24 -13.78
CA MET A 1 9.64 -23.02 -12.99
C MET A 1 9.43 -21.52 -12.85
N ASN A 2 8.29 -20.98 -13.30
CA ASN A 2 8.07 -19.53 -13.39
C ASN A 2 8.01 -18.92 -11.96
N PRO A 3 8.70 -17.82 -11.63
CA PRO A 3 8.72 -17.26 -10.26
C PRO A 3 7.34 -17.01 -9.67
N ILE A 4 6.35 -16.68 -10.51
CA ILE A 4 4.95 -16.44 -10.13
C ILE A 4 4.27 -17.72 -9.64
N GLN A 5 4.58 -18.87 -10.26
CA GLN A 5 4.03 -20.17 -9.85
C GLN A 5 4.62 -20.62 -8.51
N ASN A 6 5.91 -20.36 -8.25
CA ASN A 6 6.52 -20.59 -6.94
C ASN A 6 5.89 -19.71 -5.85
N LEU A 7 5.61 -18.44 -6.15
CA LEU A 7 4.98 -17.52 -5.20
C LEU A 7 3.56 -17.96 -4.84
N ARG A 8 2.81 -18.46 -5.83
CA ARG A 8 1.44 -18.94 -5.65
C ARG A 8 1.36 -20.16 -4.72
N GLN A 9 2.36 -21.03 -4.73
CA GLN A 9 2.44 -22.18 -3.81
C GLN A 9 2.62 -21.78 -2.33
N HIS A 10 2.97 -20.53 -2.06
CA HIS A 10 3.14 -20.00 -0.70
C HIS A 10 1.97 -19.10 -0.25
N ILE A 11 0.92 -18.97 -1.07
CA ILE A 11 -0.28 -18.21 -0.68
C ILE A 11 -1.08 -19.07 0.29
N THR A 12 -1.11 -18.65 1.55
CA THR A 12 -1.92 -19.24 2.61
C THR A 12 -3.09 -18.33 2.97
N LYS A 13 -4.07 -18.89 3.69
CA LYS A 13 -5.17 -18.11 4.26
C LYS A 13 -4.65 -16.96 5.13
N ASP A 14 -3.67 -17.21 5.99
CA ASP A 14 -3.07 -16.20 6.87
C ASP A 14 -2.44 -15.04 6.08
N TYR A 15 -1.81 -15.34 4.94
CA TYR A 15 -1.24 -14.32 4.07
C TYR A 15 -2.33 -13.43 3.47
N LEU A 16 -3.44 -14.01 3.01
CA LEU A 16 -4.58 -13.27 2.47
C LEU A 16 -5.30 -12.45 3.54
N GLU A 17 -5.50 -13.01 4.74
CA GLU A 17 -6.06 -12.29 5.88
C GLU A 17 -5.16 -11.11 6.27
N ARG A 18 -3.83 -11.28 6.23
CA ARG A 18 -2.88 -10.19 6.47
C ARG A 18 -3.00 -9.08 5.42
N LEU A 19 -3.10 -9.42 4.13
CA LEU A 19 -3.31 -8.44 3.07
C LEU A 19 -4.64 -7.71 3.22
N SER A 20 -5.71 -8.44 3.54
CA SER A 20 -7.04 -7.91 3.80
C SER A 20 -7.04 -6.94 4.99
N ASN A 21 -6.41 -7.31 6.10
CA ASN A 21 -6.29 -6.46 7.29
C ASN A 21 -5.44 -5.21 7.03
N MET A 22 -4.35 -5.33 6.24
CA MET A 22 -3.56 -4.17 5.83
C MET A 22 -4.37 -3.20 4.96
N ALA A 23 -5.16 -3.72 4.02
CA ALA A 23 -6.04 -2.91 3.19
C ALA A 23 -7.11 -2.20 4.05
N LEU A 24 -7.73 -2.90 5.00
CA LEU A 24 -8.69 -2.30 5.93
C LEU A 24 -8.05 -1.21 6.81
N ALA A 25 -6.84 -1.45 7.31
CA ALA A 25 -6.09 -0.48 8.10
C ALA A 25 -5.75 0.77 7.28
N ALA A 26 -5.33 0.61 6.02
CA ALA A 26 -5.08 1.72 5.10
C ALA A 26 -6.36 2.52 4.79
N ALA A 27 -7.50 1.84 4.63
CA ALA A 27 -8.80 2.50 4.47
C ALA A 27 -9.19 3.31 5.72
N GLY A 28 -8.99 2.76 6.93
CA GLY A 28 -9.24 3.46 8.19
C GLY A 28 -8.34 4.66 8.41
N PHE A 29 -7.05 4.55 8.06
CA PHE A 29 -6.14 5.70 8.13
C PHE A 29 -6.53 6.79 7.12
N SER A 30 -6.88 6.39 5.89
CA SER A 30 -7.33 7.32 4.85
C SER A 30 -8.62 8.03 5.25
N SER A 31 -9.59 7.33 5.85
CA SER A 31 -10.84 7.94 6.31
C SER A 31 -10.61 8.96 7.43
N GLY A 32 -9.76 8.63 8.41
CA GLY A 32 -9.35 9.55 9.46
C GLY A 32 -8.70 10.82 8.89
N LEU A 33 -7.79 10.65 7.92
CA LEU A 33 -7.11 11.77 7.27
C LEU A 33 -8.08 12.65 6.46
N ILE A 34 -9.05 12.06 5.75
CA ILE A 34 -10.12 12.80 5.06
C ILE A 34 -10.93 13.62 6.05
N VAL A 35 -11.37 13.02 7.16
CA VAL A 35 -12.16 13.69 8.20
C VAL A 35 -11.41 14.90 8.77
N LEU A 36 -10.11 14.76 9.05
CA LEU A 36 -9.27 15.86 9.54
C LEU A 36 -9.12 16.97 8.49
N LEU A 37 -8.88 16.63 7.23
CA LEU A 37 -8.71 17.61 6.16
C LEU A 37 -10.01 18.36 5.82
N VAL A 38 -11.15 17.68 5.88
CA VAL A 38 -12.46 18.30 5.65
C VAL A 38 -12.81 19.26 6.78
N GLN A 39 -12.44 18.96 8.03
CA GLN A 39 -12.57 19.90 9.14
C GLN A 39 -11.67 21.13 8.99
N ALA A 40 -10.53 21.00 8.33
CA ALA A 40 -9.63 22.11 8.01
C ALA A 40 -10.09 22.93 6.78
N LYS A 41 -11.22 22.59 6.15
CA LYS A 41 -11.73 23.30 4.96
C LYS A 41 -12.03 24.77 5.29
N GLY A 42 -11.44 25.68 4.52
CA GLY A 42 -11.54 27.14 4.75
C GLY A 42 -10.40 27.72 5.58
N GLN A 43 -9.49 26.89 6.10
CA GLN A 43 -8.26 27.36 6.75
C GLN A 43 -7.10 27.49 5.74
N ALA A 44 -6.11 28.32 6.05
CA ALA A 44 -4.95 28.57 5.18
C ALA A 44 -4.13 27.31 4.87
N HIS A 45 -4.21 26.27 5.71
CA HIS A 45 -3.49 25.02 5.56
C HIS A 45 -4.29 23.92 4.83
N TYR A 46 -5.49 24.23 4.34
CA TYR A 46 -6.27 23.31 3.53
C TYR A 46 -5.52 22.93 2.25
N ASN A 47 -5.51 21.64 1.92
CA ASN A 47 -4.85 21.13 0.71
C ASN A 47 -5.72 20.11 -0.03
N GLU A 48 -6.27 20.53 -1.16
CA GLU A 48 -7.09 19.69 -2.04
C GLU A 48 -6.36 18.45 -2.54
N ILE A 49 -5.05 18.57 -2.84
CA ILE A 49 -4.24 17.44 -3.31
C ILE A 49 -4.19 16.35 -2.25
N SER A 50 -4.06 16.74 -0.98
CA SER A 50 -4.05 15.80 0.14
C SER A 50 -5.39 15.09 0.28
N VAL A 51 -6.50 15.83 0.14
CA VAL A 51 -7.86 15.28 0.21
C VAL A 51 -8.11 14.26 -0.90
N TRP A 52 -7.85 14.64 -2.15
CA TRP A 52 -8.07 13.75 -3.30
C TRP A 52 -7.20 12.51 -3.24
N SER A 53 -5.95 12.64 -2.81
CA SER A 53 -5.04 11.51 -2.66
C SER A 53 -5.49 10.55 -1.55
N ALA A 54 -6.03 11.08 -0.44
CA ALA A 54 -6.60 10.28 0.63
C ALA A 54 -7.87 9.54 0.20
N ILE A 55 -8.76 10.20 -0.56
CA ILE A 55 -9.96 9.58 -1.14
C ILE A 55 -9.57 8.44 -2.09
N LEU A 56 -8.59 8.68 -2.97
CA LEU A 56 -8.09 7.66 -3.89
C LEU A 56 -7.56 6.45 -3.10
N SER A 57 -6.75 6.68 -2.07
CA SER A 57 -6.22 5.57 -1.27
C SER A 57 -7.31 4.81 -0.54
N LEU A 58 -8.33 5.50 0.00
CA LEU A 58 -9.49 4.85 0.62
C LEU A 58 -10.22 3.94 -0.38
N MET A 59 -10.50 4.44 -1.58
CA MET A 59 -11.19 3.67 -2.63
C MET A 59 -10.39 2.43 -3.03
N LEU A 60 -9.09 2.58 -3.27
CA LEU A 60 -8.22 1.46 -3.63
C LEU A 60 -8.11 0.44 -2.49
N SER A 61 -8.04 0.91 -1.25
CA SER A 61 -7.95 0.07 -0.05
C SER A 61 -9.21 -0.76 0.16
N LEU A 62 -10.40 -0.15 0.03
CA LEU A 62 -11.67 -0.88 0.10
C LEU A 62 -11.84 -1.85 -1.07
N GLY A 63 -11.44 -1.45 -2.28
CA GLY A 63 -11.41 -2.32 -3.44
C GLY A 63 -10.50 -3.53 -3.23
N GLY A 64 -9.35 -3.34 -2.57
CA GLY A 64 -8.43 -4.41 -2.23
C GLY A 64 -8.97 -5.36 -1.19
N TRP A 65 -9.53 -4.80 -0.12
CA TRP A 65 -10.21 -5.60 0.90
C TRP A 65 -11.31 -6.47 0.29
N GLN A 66 -12.19 -5.89 -0.54
CA GLN A 66 -13.22 -6.62 -1.27
C GLN A 66 -12.65 -7.65 -2.26
N TYR A 67 -11.49 -7.37 -2.87
CA TYR A 67 -10.82 -8.30 -3.77
C TYR A 67 -10.31 -9.55 -3.05
N PHE A 68 -9.77 -9.43 -1.83
CA PHE A 68 -9.25 -10.58 -1.07
C PHE A 68 -10.35 -11.43 -0.43
N LEU A 69 -11.52 -10.84 -0.14
CA LEU A 69 -12.59 -11.48 0.63
C LEU A 69 -13.10 -12.80 0.01
N PRO A 70 -13.39 -12.90 -1.31
CA PRO A 70 -13.79 -14.16 -1.93
C PRO A 70 -12.76 -15.28 -1.75
N TYR A 71 -11.47 -14.96 -1.87
CA TYR A 71 -10.42 -15.95 -1.72
C TYR A 71 -10.37 -16.49 -0.27
N ILE A 72 -10.54 -15.61 0.72
CA ILE A 72 -10.59 -16.02 2.14
C ILE A 72 -11.82 -16.91 2.41
N LEU A 73 -12.99 -16.58 1.84
CA LEU A 73 -14.25 -17.28 2.08
C LEU A 73 -14.33 -18.64 1.37
N TYR A 74 -13.89 -18.72 0.11
CA TYR A 74 -13.98 -19.94 -0.70
C TYR A 74 -12.75 -20.86 -0.57
N GLY A 75 -11.70 -20.39 0.11
CA GLY A 75 -10.55 -21.20 0.53
C GLY A 75 -9.58 -21.56 -0.61
N GLU A 76 -8.67 -22.49 -0.30
CA GLU A 76 -7.45 -22.78 -1.08
C GLU A 76 -7.69 -23.09 -2.56
N LYS A 77 -8.83 -23.70 -2.91
CA LYS A 77 -9.19 -24.02 -4.29
C LYS A 77 -9.27 -22.77 -5.18
N THR A 78 -9.48 -21.60 -4.60
CA THR A 78 -9.60 -20.34 -5.33
C THR A 78 -8.29 -19.56 -5.43
N TYR A 79 -7.23 -19.96 -4.71
CA TYR A 79 -5.96 -19.22 -4.68
C TYR A 79 -5.24 -19.26 -6.03
N GLU A 80 -5.53 -20.29 -6.84
CA GLU A 80 -5.08 -20.37 -8.23
C GLU A 80 -5.71 -19.31 -9.16
N HIS A 81 -6.75 -18.61 -8.73
CA HIS A 81 -7.34 -17.53 -9.51
C HIS A 81 -6.90 -16.14 -9.04
N ILE A 82 -5.99 -16.05 -8.06
CA ILE A 82 -5.46 -14.76 -7.61
C ILE A 82 -4.56 -14.16 -8.70
N ASN A 83 -4.88 -12.94 -9.10
CA ASN A 83 -4.06 -12.14 -9.99
C ASN A 83 -3.00 -11.38 -9.19
N LEU A 84 -1.81 -11.98 -9.08
CA LEU A 84 -0.69 -11.41 -8.32
C LEU A 84 -0.22 -10.04 -8.86
N TYR A 85 -0.38 -9.76 -10.15
CA TYR A 85 -0.06 -8.44 -10.71
C TYR A 85 -1.04 -7.39 -10.22
N LEU A 86 -2.33 -7.73 -10.15
CA LEU A 86 -3.35 -6.83 -9.63
C LEU A 86 -3.12 -6.55 -8.14
N VAL A 87 -2.76 -7.58 -7.35
CA VAL A 87 -2.42 -7.43 -5.93
C VAL A 87 -1.24 -6.50 -5.75
N ALA A 88 -0.14 -6.71 -6.49
CA ALA A 88 1.05 -5.87 -6.42
C ALA A 88 0.74 -4.43 -6.85
N PHE A 89 0.00 -4.25 -7.95
CA PHE A 89 -0.46 -2.95 -8.42
C PHE A 89 -1.24 -2.24 -7.33
N LEU A 90 -2.26 -2.89 -6.77
CA LEU A 90 -3.13 -2.26 -5.79
C LEU A 90 -2.37 -1.83 -4.54
N GLN A 91 -1.47 -2.68 -4.05
CA GLN A 91 -0.67 -2.40 -2.86
C GLN A 91 0.28 -1.21 -3.08
N VAL A 92 0.94 -1.14 -4.23
CA VAL A 92 1.80 0.01 -4.59
C VAL A 92 0.99 1.30 -4.68
N PHE A 93 -0.17 1.27 -5.35
CA PHE A 93 -1.00 2.46 -5.55
C PHE A 93 -1.65 2.95 -4.25
N ILE A 94 -2.11 2.06 -3.37
CA ILE A 94 -2.63 2.42 -2.04
C ILE A 94 -1.58 3.19 -1.26
N VAL A 95 -0.36 2.64 -1.17
CA VAL A 95 0.75 3.23 -0.42
C VAL A 95 1.19 4.55 -1.04
N LEU A 96 1.31 4.61 -2.37
CA LEU A 96 1.69 5.83 -3.08
C LEU A 96 0.68 6.96 -2.87
N ALA A 97 -0.61 6.66 -2.99
CA ALA A 97 -1.68 7.64 -2.76
C ALA A 97 -1.67 8.18 -1.33
N LEU A 98 -1.47 7.30 -0.34
CA LEU A 98 -1.32 7.70 1.07
C LEU A 98 -0.07 8.56 1.31
N PHE A 99 1.06 8.15 0.73
CA PHE A 99 2.30 8.89 0.85
C PHE A 99 2.17 10.30 0.27
N ILE A 100 1.55 10.44 -0.91
CA ILE A 100 1.25 11.75 -1.52
C ILE A 100 0.34 12.56 -0.62
N ALA A 101 -0.72 11.95 -0.07
CA ALA A 101 -1.64 12.64 0.83
C ALA A 101 -0.91 13.24 2.04
N VAL A 102 -0.07 12.44 2.69
CA VAL A 102 0.72 12.88 3.86
C VAL A 102 1.78 13.91 3.49
N CYS A 103 2.54 13.69 2.41
CA CYS A 103 3.54 14.65 1.94
C CYS A 103 2.92 16.01 1.64
N ALA A 104 1.80 16.02 0.89
CA ALA A 104 1.11 17.23 0.50
C ALA A 104 0.57 17.99 1.73
N LEU A 105 0.04 17.27 2.73
CA LEU A 105 -0.42 17.87 3.98
C LEU A 105 0.74 18.49 4.76
N VAL A 106 1.78 17.71 5.05
CA VAL A 106 2.93 18.16 5.85
C VAL A 106 3.65 19.32 5.17
N TRP A 107 3.79 19.28 3.85
CA TRP A 107 4.40 20.37 3.08
C TRP A 107 3.67 21.71 3.22
N LYS A 108 2.33 21.68 3.29
CA LYS A 108 1.49 22.87 3.50
C LYS A 108 1.48 23.38 4.94
N LEU A 109 1.73 22.49 5.91
CA LEU A 109 1.83 22.86 7.33
C LEU A 109 3.24 23.36 7.69
N MET A 110 4.26 22.59 7.32
CA MET A 110 5.66 22.80 7.68
C MET A 110 6.58 22.35 6.54
N TRP A 111 7.05 23.30 5.74
CA TRP A 111 7.89 23.03 4.57
C TRP A 111 9.12 22.16 4.91
N CYS A 112 9.88 22.51 5.95
CA CYS A 112 11.10 21.77 6.33
C CYS A 112 10.80 20.31 6.68
N ALA A 113 9.69 20.06 7.38
CA ALA A 113 9.25 18.70 7.71
C ALA A 113 8.79 17.95 6.44
N GLY A 114 8.13 18.64 5.51
CA GLY A 114 7.73 18.07 4.23
C GLY A 114 8.93 17.62 3.39
N VAL A 115 9.97 18.44 3.28
CA VAL A 115 11.21 18.08 2.59
C VAL A 115 11.88 16.88 3.26
N ALA A 116 12.01 16.90 4.58
CA ALA A 116 12.60 15.79 5.33
C ALA A 116 11.83 14.48 5.10
N LEU A 117 10.49 14.54 5.07
CA LEU A 117 9.63 13.38 4.86
C LEU A 117 9.75 12.81 3.42
N ILE A 118 9.86 13.66 2.41
CA ILE A 118 10.09 13.23 1.03
C ILE A 118 11.47 12.58 0.88
N VAL A 119 12.53 13.22 1.40
CA VAL A 119 13.91 12.71 1.30
C VAL A 119 14.06 11.38 2.03
N THR A 120 13.55 11.29 3.27
CA THR A 120 13.58 10.05 4.05
C THR A 120 12.72 8.96 3.39
N GLY A 121 11.55 9.31 2.85
CA GLY A 121 10.70 8.39 2.10
C GLY A 121 11.40 7.78 0.88
N ILE A 122 12.04 8.61 0.04
CA ILE A 122 12.83 8.14 -1.12
C ILE A 122 13.98 7.24 -0.65
N GLY A 123 14.71 7.64 0.38
CA GLY A 123 15.79 6.85 0.95
C GLY A 123 15.33 5.47 1.43
N LEU A 124 14.17 5.41 2.09
CA LEU A 124 13.56 4.17 2.56
C LEU A 124 13.15 3.26 1.40
N VAL A 125 12.56 3.81 0.34
CA VAL A 125 12.19 3.05 -0.87
C VAL A 125 13.44 2.42 -1.49
N ILE A 126 14.51 3.19 -1.66
CA ILE A 126 15.78 2.67 -2.20
C ILE A 126 16.34 1.55 -1.31
N PHE A 127 16.31 1.75 0.01
CA PHE A 127 16.78 0.75 0.96
C PHE A 127 15.97 -0.55 0.87
N VAL A 128 14.64 -0.44 0.83
CA VAL A 128 13.72 -1.59 0.72
C VAL A 128 13.92 -2.31 -0.60
N VAL A 129 14.05 -1.60 -1.73
CA VAL A 129 14.32 -2.23 -3.04
C VAL A 129 15.64 -3.00 -3.00
N ARG A 130 16.70 -2.38 -2.46
CA ARG A 130 18.01 -3.05 -2.31
C ARG A 130 17.94 -4.26 -1.38
N HIS A 131 17.20 -4.16 -0.28
CA HIS A 131 16.99 -5.28 0.64
C HIS A 131 16.26 -6.44 -0.07
N ASN A 132 15.17 -6.15 -0.79
CA ASN A 132 14.43 -7.16 -1.55
C ASN A 132 15.29 -7.81 -2.64
N TRP A 133 16.10 -7.05 -3.37
CA TRP A 133 17.05 -7.61 -4.33
C TRP A 133 18.09 -8.51 -3.67
N LYS A 134 18.64 -8.13 -2.52
CA LYS A 134 19.56 -8.98 -1.76
C LYS A 134 18.89 -10.29 -1.35
N VAL A 135 17.69 -10.22 -0.77
CA VAL A 135 16.92 -11.41 -0.35
C VAL A 135 16.62 -12.32 -1.55
N ALA A 136 16.19 -11.74 -2.69
CA ALA A 136 15.95 -12.49 -3.92
C ALA A 136 17.22 -13.22 -4.39
N ASN A 137 18.36 -12.53 -4.42
CA ASN A 137 19.64 -13.11 -4.82
C ASN A 137 20.10 -14.23 -3.87
N TYR A 138 19.92 -14.06 -2.55
CA TYR A 138 20.22 -15.12 -1.57
C TYR A 138 19.37 -16.36 -1.80
N SER A 139 18.06 -16.19 -2.03
CA SER A 139 17.16 -17.32 -2.33
C SER A 139 17.48 -18.01 -3.66
N GLY A 140 17.99 -17.27 -4.64
CA GLY A 140 18.45 -17.81 -5.92
C GLY A 140 19.75 -18.59 -5.80
N SER A 141 20.67 -18.12 -4.95
CA SER A 141 21.95 -18.79 -4.69
C SER A 141 21.83 -20.10 -3.91
N GLN A 142 20.74 -20.34 -3.17
CA GLN A 142 20.46 -21.63 -2.54
C GLN A 142 19.87 -22.67 -3.50
N LYS A 143 19.46 -22.26 -4.70
CA LYS A 143 18.86 -23.14 -5.73
C LYS A 143 19.82 -23.51 -6.87
N ALA A 144 21.06 -23.03 -6.82
CA ALA A 144 22.16 -23.37 -7.73
C ALA A 144 23.15 -24.28 -7.02
#